data_AF-A0A6P0Y4B8-F1
#
_entry.id   AF-A0A6P0Y4B8-F1
#
_cell.length_a   1.000
_cell.length_b   1.000
_cell.length_c   1.000
_cell.angle_alpha   90.00
_cell.angle_beta   90.00
_cell.angle_gamma   90.00
#
_symmetry.space_group_name_H-M   'P 1'
#
loop_
_entity.id
_entity.type
_entity.pdbx_description
1 polymer ?
#
loop_
_entity_poly.entity_id
_entity_poly.type
_entity_poly.pdbx_seq_one_letter_code
_entity_poly.pdbx_strand_id
1 'polypeptide(L)' 'MKVVERWKVRGIRGAITVSENSVEAIKDAVNELLDDVEFRNQLDPEDIVSTVFTTTKDLDAIFPAAIARQRSKWENVPLL' A
#
# COMPACT_ATOMS: atom_id res chain seq x y z
N MET A 1 10.65 35.72 14.42
CA MET A 1 11.29 34.44 14.06
C MET A 1 10.31 33.66 13.19
N LYS A 2 10.53 33.58 11.87
CA LYS A 2 9.64 32.81 10.98
C LYS A 2 10.01 31.33 11.13
N VAL A 3 9.12 30.53 11.71
CA VAL A 3 9.21 29.08 11.61
C VAL A 3 8.97 28.74 10.15
N VAL A 4 10.01 28.31 9.45
CA VAL A 4 9.85 27.72 8.11
C VAL A 4 9.43 26.28 8.36
N GLU A 5 8.14 25.98 8.28
CA GLU A 5 7.67 24.60 8.26
C GLU A 5 8.26 23.90 7.03
N ARG A 6 9.23 23.01 7.27
CA ARG A 6 9.74 22.12 6.24
C ARG A 6 8.82 20.91 6.17
N TRP A 7 7.96 20.88 5.15
CA TRP A 7 7.26 19.67 4.74
C TRP A 7 8.28 18.56 4.49
N LYS A 8 8.11 17.40 5.15
CA LYS A 8 8.98 16.23 5.00
C LYS A 8 8.12 15.05 4.58
N VAL A 9 8.47 14.44 3.45
CA VAL A 9 7.89 13.17 3.01
C VAL A 9 8.77 12.02 3.51
N ARG A 10 8.15 10.88 3.81
CA ARG A 10 8.81 9.63 4.20
C ARG A 10 8.31 8.50 3.31
N GLY A 11 9.20 7.60 2.93
CA GLY A 11 8.83 6.35 2.27
C GLY A 11 8.68 5.25 3.32
N ILE A 12 7.59 4.49 3.23
CA ILE A 12 7.36 3.28 4.02
C ILE A 12 7.49 2.08 3.08
N ARG A 13 8.14 1.01 3.55
CA ARG A 13 8.33 -0.22 2.77
C ARG A 13 7.66 -1.38 3.47
N GLY A 14 6.99 -2.19 2.67
CA GLY A 14 6.42 -3.47 3.05
C GLY A 14 6.77 -4.53 2.00
N ALA A 15 6.78 -5.79 2.41
CA ALA A 15 6.89 -6.95 1.54
C ALA A 15 6.18 -8.14 2.20
N ILE A 16 5.49 -8.94 1.39
CA ILE A 16 4.82 -10.17 1.81
C ILE A 16 4.94 -11.21 0.68
N THR A 17 4.77 -12.49 1.01
CA THR A 17 4.80 -13.61 0.06
C THR A 17 3.48 -14.35 0.07
N VAL A 18 3.12 -14.96 -1.07
CA VAL A 18 1.96 -15.83 -1.22
C VAL A 18 2.41 -17.26 -1.52
N SER A 19 1.61 -18.26 -1.14
CA SER A 19 1.89 -19.67 -1.44
C SER A 19 1.55 -20.07 -2.87
N GLU A 20 0.70 -19.30 -3.55
CA GLU A 20 0.22 -19.57 -4.91
C GLU A 20 -0.14 -18.28 -5.67
N ASN A 21 -0.10 -18.33 -6.99
CA ASN A 21 -0.52 -17.24 -7.88
C ASN A 21 -2.04 -17.31 -8.13
N SER A 22 -2.83 -17.07 -7.07
CA SER A 22 -4.29 -16.96 -7.13
C SER A 22 -4.75 -15.56 -6.72
N VAL A 23 -5.92 -15.15 -7.21
CA VAL A 23 -6.50 -13.83 -6.89
C VAL A 23 -6.75 -13.72 -5.38
N GLU A 24 -7.27 -14.80 -4.79
CA GLU A 24 -7.59 -14.91 -3.37
C GLU A 24 -6.33 -14.79 -2.50
N ALA A 25 -5.28 -15.59 -2.79
CA ALA A 25 -4.05 -15.55 -2.02
C ALA A 25 -3.37 -14.16 -2.10
N ILE A 26 -3.34 -13.55 -3.28
CA ILE A 26 -2.77 -12.20 -3.46
C ILE A 26 -3.62 -11.14 -2.75
N LYS A 27 -4.95 -11.26 -2.80
CA LYS A 27 -5.88 -10.34 -2.12
C LYS A 27 -5.67 -10.37 -0.61
N ASP A 28 -5.62 -11.55 -0.03
CA ASP A 28 -5.46 -11.70 1.42
C ASP A 28 -4.10 -11.14 1.88
N ALA A 29 -3.02 -11.49 1.17
CA ALA A 29 -1.68 -11.00 1.50
C ALA A 29 -1.53 -9.47 1.32
N VAL A 30 -2.11 -8.88 0.27
CA VAL A 30 -2.06 -7.42 0.07
C VAL A 30 -2.82 -6.70 1.18
N ASN A 31 -3.98 -7.21 1.61
CA ASN A 31 -4.71 -6.60 2.72
C ASN A 31 -3.95 -6.73 4.04
N GLU A 32 -3.39 -7.91 4.34
CA GLU A 32 -2.56 -8.12 5.52
C GLU A 32 -1.40 -7.13 5.57
N LEU A 33 -0.68 -6.98 4.46
CA LEU A 33 0.46 -6.07 4.38
C LEU A 33 0.05 -4.61 4.61
N LEU A 34 -1.05 -4.17 4.01
CA LEU A 34 -1.51 -2.79 4.13
C LEU A 34 -2.06 -2.50 5.53
N ASP A 35 -2.79 -3.44 6.14
CA ASP A 35 -3.24 -3.33 7.53
C ASP A 35 -2.04 -3.16 8.49
N ASP A 36 -0.99 -3.96 8.31
CA ASP A 36 0.23 -3.88 9.11
C ASP A 36 0.99 -2.56 8.91
N VAL A 37 1.09 -2.09 7.66
CA VAL A 37 1.74 -0.82 7.33
C VAL A 37 0.98 0.35 7.96
N GLU A 38 -0.35 0.39 7.81
CA GLU A 38 -1.20 1.44 8.38
C GLU A 38 -1.11 1.45 9.90
N PHE A 39 -1.31 0.28 10.54
CA PHE A 39 -1.34 0.14 11.99
C PHE A 39 -0.01 0.54 12.64
N ARG A 40 1.12 0.04 12.13
CA ARG A 40 2.44 0.28 12.74
C ARG A 40 2.92 1.72 12.57
N ASN A 41 2.41 2.45 11.59
CA ASN A 41 2.82 3.83 11.29
C ASN A 41 1.77 4.87 11.69
N GLN A 42 0.59 4.45 12.18
CA GLN A 42 -0.54 5.33 12.46
C GLN A 42 -0.88 6.20 11.23
N LEU A 43 -0.89 5.56 10.05
CA LEU A 43 -1.02 6.23 8.77
C LEU A 43 -2.49 6.61 8.51
N ASP A 44 -2.75 7.88 8.23
CA ASP A 44 -4.02 8.30 7.64
C ASP A 44 -3.90 8.22 6.10
N PRO A 45 -4.79 7.49 5.40
CA PRO A 45 -4.80 7.46 3.94
C PRO A 45 -4.88 8.84 3.27
N GLU A 46 -5.45 9.86 3.93
CA GLU A 46 -5.47 11.24 3.42
C GLU A 46 -4.09 11.90 3.36
N ASP A 47 -3.12 11.42 4.15
CA ASP A 47 -1.73 11.91 4.17
C ASP A 47 -0.82 11.18 3.16
N ILE A 48 -1.34 10.19 2.42
CA ILE A 48 -0.56 9.39 1.48
C ILE A 48 -0.40 10.14 0.15
N VAL A 49 0.85 10.48 -0.19
CA VAL A 49 1.19 11.08 -1.49
C VAL A 49 0.99 10.08 -2.64
N SER A 50 1.49 8.85 -2.49
CA SER A 50 1.30 7.76 -3.44
C SER A 50 1.72 6.42 -2.85
N THR A 51 1.22 5.34 -3.44
CA THR A 51 1.63 3.97 -3.15
C THR A 51 2.04 3.28 -4.45
N VAL A 52 3.20 2.63 -4.44
CA VAL A 52 3.75 1.89 -5.58
C VAL A 52 3.88 0.42 -5.21
N PHE A 53 3.31 -0.45 -6.02
CA PHE A 53 3.35 -1.89 -5.87
C PHE A 53 4.30 -2.51 -6.88
N THR A 54 4.97 -3.58 -6.46
CA THR A 54 5.78 -4.42 -7.35
C THR A 54 5.51 -5.87 -7.01
N THR A 55 5.37 -6.71 -8.04
CA THR A 55 5.30 -8.17 -7.88
C THR A 55 6.53 -8.81 -8.51
N THR A 56 6.88 -9.99 -8.03
CA THR A 56 7.80 -10.87 -8.76
C THR A 56 7.12 -11.41 -10.01
N LYS A 57 7.92 -11.86 -10.99
CA LYS A 57 7.44 -12.22 -12.34
C LYS A 57 6.48 -13.44 -12.37
N ASP A 58 6.47 -14.22 -11.32
CA ASP A 58 5.64 -15.40 -11.12
C ASP A 58 4.24 -15.08 -10.57
N LEU A 59 3.94 -13.81 -10.27
CA LEU A 59 2.64 -13.34 -9.80
C LEU A 59 1.99 -12.41 -10.82
N ASP A 60 1.02 -12.94 -11.56
CA ASP A 60 0.30 -12.25 -12.64
C ASP A 60 -1.23 -12.38 -12.58
N ALA A 61 -1.79 -13.07 -11.57
CA ALA A 61 -3.23 -13.30 -11.47
C ALA A 61 -4.05 -12.02 -11.20
N ILE A 62 -3.47 -11.03 -10.49
CA ILE A 62 -4.11 -9.73 -10.23
C ILE A 62 -3.07 -8.67 -9.87
N PHE A 63 -3.36 -7.40 -10.23
CA PHE A 63 -2.56 -6.26 -9.78
C PHE A 63 -2.86 -5.92 -8.31
N PRO A 64 -1.86 -5.81 -7.42
CA PRO A 64 -2.06 -5.41 -6.02
C PRO A 64 -2.81 -4.08 -5.85
N ALA A 65 -2.57 -3.11 -6.75
CA ALA A 65 -3.26 -1.83 -6.75
C ALA A 65 -4.80 -1.95 -6.90
N ALA A 66 -5.29 -2.98 -7.60
CA ALA A 66 -6.73 -3.22 -7.75
C ALA A 66 -7.38 -3.68 -6.43
N ILE A 67 -6.64 -4.40 -5.59
CA ILE A 67 -7.07 -4.79 -4.25
C ILE A 67 -7.05 -3.57 -3.32
N ALA A 68 -5.95 -2.80 -3.33
CA ALA A 68 -5.82 -1.59 -2.51
C ALA A 68 -6.92 -0.57 -2.79
N ARG A 69 -7.38 -0.42 -4.05
CA ARG A 69 -8.48 0.48 -4.42
C ARG A 69 -9.82 0.15 -3.73
N GLN A 70 -10.02 -1.09 -3.30
CA GLN A 70 -11.24 -1.52 -2.61
C GLN A 70 -11.22 -1.20 -1.11
N ARG A 71 -10.09 -0.74 -0.56
CA ARG A 71 -9.96 -0.39 0.85
C ARG A 71 -10.68 0.92 1.15
N SER A 72 -11.30 0.98 2.32
CA SER A 72 -11.94 2.21 2.80
C SER A 72 -10.91 3.32 2.97
N LYS A 73 -11.24 4.55 2.56
CA LYS A 73 -10.40 5.76 2.60
C LYS A 73 -9.26 5.80 1.58
N TRP A 74 -9.07 4.75 0.79
CA TRP A 74 -8.06 4.69 -0.27
C TRP A 74 -8.60 5.16 -1.63
N GLU A 75 -9.84 5.65 -1.69
CA GLU A 75 -10.52 5.99 -2.95
C GLU A 75 -9.79 7.08 -3.73
N ASN A 76 -9.07 7.96 -3.05
CA ASN A 76 -8.32 9.07 -3.64
C ASN A 76 -6.80 8.89 -3.63
N VAL A 77 -6.28 7.79 -3.07
CA VAL A 77 -4.84 7.54 -3.05
C VAL A 77 -4.35 7.23 -4.48
N PRO A 78 -3.28 7.89 -4.97
CA PRO A 78 -2.64 7.52 -6.22
C PRO A 78 -1.93 6.16 -6.08
N LEU A 79 -2.33 5.18 -6.90
CA LEU A 79 -1.79 3.82 -6.88
C LEU A 79 -1.10 3.53 -8.22
N LEU A 80 0.09 2.94 -8.15
CA LEU A 80 0.85 2.44 -9.30
C LEU A 80 1.20 0.97 -9.11
#